data_AF-A0A2W5D2A5-F1
#
_entry.id   AF-A0A2W5D2A5-F1
#
_cell.length_a   1.000
_cell.length_b   1.000
_cell.length_c   1.000
_cell.angle_alpha   90.00
_cell.angle_beta   90.00
_cell.angle_gamma   90.00
#
_symmetry.space_group_name_H-M   'P 1'
#
loop_
_entity.id
_entity.type
_entity.pdbx_description
1 polymer ?
#
loop_
_entity_poly.entity_id
_entity_poly.type
_entity_poly.pdbx_seq_one_letter_code
_entity_poly.pdbx_strand_id
1 'polypeptide(L)'
;MMSWILLIVVLLALIVIGTWASAAIFGRGTVMETPDKATDVTEGNLRALHSGSFDDLRFDLAPRGYRQDQVDEACRLAAKRR
;
A
#
# COMPACT_ATOMS: atom_id res chain seq x y z
N MET A 1 -4.22 46.82 23.76
CA MET A 1 -4.27 45.35 23.92
C MET A 1 -4.45 44.67 22.55
N MET A 2 -3.48 44.80 21.64
CA MET A 2 -3.48 44.22 20.28
C MET A 2 -2.41 43.12 20.08
N SER A 3 -1.60 42.86 21.11
CA SER A 3 -0.52 41.86 21.08
C SER A 3 -1.04 40.45 20.81
N TRP A 4 -2.22 40.11 21.33
CA TRP A 4 -2.83 38.79 21.12
C TRP A 4 -3.23 38.54 19.65
N ILE A 5 -3.61 39.58 18.90
CA ILE A 5 -3.91 39.46 17.46
C ILE A 5 -2.64 39.14 16.68
N LEU A 6 -1.53 39.80 17.02
CA LEU A 6 -0.23 39.52 16.41
C LEU A 6 0.20 38.07 16.65
N LEU A 7 -0.02 37.53 17.86
CA LEU A 7 0.23 36.12 18.17
C LEU A 7 -0.61 35.17 17.31
N ILE A 8 -1.89 35.48 17.09
CA ILE A 8 -2.76 34.68 16.22
C ILE A 8 -2.25 34.69 14.78
N VAL A 9 -1.87 35.85 14.25
CA VAL A 9 -1.35 35.97 12.88
C VAL A 9 -0.05 35.17 12.71
N VAL A 10 0.86 35.26 13.68
CA VAL A 10 2.10 34.48 13.68
C VAL A 10 1.80 32.97 13.75
N LEU A 11 0.86 32.56 14.61
CA LEU A 11 0.48 31.16 14.73
C LEU A 11 -0.11 30.62 13.42
N LEU A 12 -0.98 31.38 12.74
CA LEU A 12 -1.53 31.01 11.44
C LEU A 12 -0.43 30.84 10.39
N ALA A 13 0.54 31.77 10.35
CA ALA A 13 1.68 31.66 9.44
C ALA A 13 2.49 30.39 9.71
N LEU A 14 2.76 30.07 10.98
CA LEU A 14 3.45 28.83 11.36
C LEU A 14 2.67 27.57 10.97
N ILE A 15 1.34 27.57 11.13
CA ILE A 15 0.48 26.44 10.73
C ILE A 15 0.56 26.23 9.21
N VAL A 16 0.44 27.29 8.41
CA VAL A 16 0.50 27.19 6.94
C VAL A 16 1.86 26.66 6.50
N ILE A 17 2.95 27.27 6.99
CA ILE A 17 4.31 26.85 6.64
C ILE A 17 4.57 25.42 7.13
N GLY A 18 4.20 25.10 8.36
CA GLY A 18 4.39 23.77 8.95
C GLY A 18 3.60 22.69 8.23
N THR A 19 2.39 22.99 7.77
CA THR A 19 1.55 22.05 7.01
C THR A 19 2.14 21.80 5.62
N TRP A 20 2.59 22.85 4.92
CA TRP A 20 3.25 22.72 3.62
C TRP A 20 4.58 21.97 3.71
N ALA A 21 5.40 22.31 4.71
CA ALA A 21 6.67 21.64 4.98
C ALA A 21 6.45 20.16 5.35
N SER A 22 5.46 19.86 6.18
CA SER A 22 5.12 18.49 6.54
C SER A 22 4.61 17.70 5.35
N ALA A 23 3.78 18.30 4.48
CA ALA A 23 3.32 17.65 3.25
C ALA A 23 4.48 17.34 2.29
N ALA A 24 5.50 18.21 2.23
CA ALA A 24 6.70 17.99 1.44
C ALA A 24 7.66 16.94 2.05
N ILE A 25 7.83 16.95 3.37
CA ILE A 25 8.79 16.08 4.08
C ILE A 25 8.21 14.67 4.29
N PHE A 26 6.97 14.56 4.73
CA PHE A 26 6.33 13.27 4.96
C PHE A 26 5.82 12.63 3.66
N GLY A 27 5.66 13.41 2.60
CA GLY A 27 5.12 12.96 1.32
C GLY A 27 3.68 12.45 1.47
N ARG A 28 2.93 12.35 0.37
CA ARG A 28 1.76 11.47 0.35
C ARG A 28 2.32 10.07 0.54
N GLY A 29 2.26 9.55 1.77
CA GLY A 29 2.84 8.27 2.17
C GLY A 29 2.72 7.30 1.03
N THR A 30 3.89 6.90 0.49
CA THR A 30 4.08 6.19 -0.78
C THR A 30 2.76 5.62 -1.28
N VAL A 31 2.10 6.34 -2.20
CA VAL A 31 1.11 5.69 -3.05
C VAL A 31 1.92 4.61 -3.73
N MET A 32 1.81 3.38 -3.19
CA MET A 32 2.37 2.19 -3.80
C MET A 32 2.01 2.33 -5.27
N GLU A 33 3.03 2.40 -6.11
CA GLU A 33 2.88 2.49 -7.54
C GLU A 33 1.87 1.41 -7.92
N THR A 34 0.68 1.84 -8.31
CA THR A 34 -0.37 0.90 -8.69
C THR A 34 0.21 0.19 -9.89
N PRO A 35 0.45 -1.14 -9.83
CA PRO A 35 1.14 -1.80 -10.92
C PRO A 35 0.41 -1.49 -12.23
N ASP A 36 1.11 -0.89 -13.19
CA ASP A 36 0.59 -0.43 -14.49
C ASP A 36 -0.10 -1.54 -15.31
N LYS A 37 0.01 -2.79 -14.86
CA LYS A 37 -0.74 -3.92 -15.37
C LYS A 37 -1.41 -4.66 -14.24
N ALA A 38 -2.72 -4.88 -14.40
CA ALA A 38 -3.43 -6.01 -13.81
C ALA A 38 -2.71 -7.29 -14.25
N THR A 39 -1.65 -7.63 -13.52
CA THR A 39 -0.91 -8.86 -13.74
C THR A 39 -1.81 -9.96 -13.23
N ASP A 40 -2.06 -10.98 -14.05
CA ASP A 40 -2.80 -12.16 -13.61
C ASP A 40 -1.96 -12.89 -12.56
N VAL A 41 -2.14 -12.46 -11.30
CA VAL A 41 -1.47 -13.02 -10.13
C VAL A 41 -1.79 -14.50 -9.94
N THR A 42 -2.92 -14.99 -10.47
CA THR A 42 -3.25 -16.41 -10.44
C THR A 42 -2.31 -17.22 -11.33
N GLU A 43 -2.05 -16.76 -12.56
CA GLU A 43 -1.10 -17.43 -13.46
C GLU A 43 0.35 -17.31 -12.96
N GLY A 44 0.72 -16.16 -12.37
CA GLY A 44 2.01 -15.96 -11.73
C GLY A 44 2.26 -16.93 -10.57
N ASN A 45 1.26 -17.07 -9.68
CA ASN A 45 1.33 -17.98 -8.54
C ASN A 45 1.40 -19.44 -8.98
N LEU A 46 0.68 -19.83 -10.03
CA LEU A 46 0.78 -21.18 -10.62
C LEU A 46 2.21 -21.52 -11.03
N ARG A 47 2.91 -20.59 -11.69
CA ARG A 47 4.31 -20.77 -12.10
C ARG A 47 5.26 -20.82 -10.91
N ALA A 48 5.06 -19.95 -9.90
CA ALA A 48 5.84 -19.92 -8.67
C ALA A 48 5.70 -21.23 -7.86
N LEU A 49 4.47 -21.75 -7.76
CA LEU A 49 4.17 -23.06 -7.18
C LEU A 49 4.84 -24.21 -7.94
N HIS A 50 4.90 -24.13 -9.27
CA HIS A 50 5.62 -25.11 -10.10
C HIS A 50 7.14 -25.04 -9.94
N SER A 51 7.73 -23.84 -9.84
CA SER A 51 9.17 -23.67 -9.64
C SER A 51 9.61 -23.91 -8.19
N GLY A 52 8.67 -24.00 -7.24
CA GLY A 52 8.97 -24.12 -5.81
C GLY A 52 9.46 -22.81 -5.18
N SER A 53 9.32 -21.69 -5.89
CA SER A 53 9.67 -20.35 -5.38
C SER A 53 8.49 -19.76 -4.63
N PHE A 54 8.37 -20.08 -3.35
CA PHE A 54 7.29 -19.55 -2.50
C PHE A 54 7.42 -18.05 -2.20
N ASP A 55 8.63 -17.49 -2.32
CA ASP A 55 8.89 -16.06 -2.12
C ASP A 55 8.30 -15.18 -3.23
N ASP A 56 7.97 -15.76 -4.39
CA ASP A 56 7.37 -15.06 -5.54
C ASP A 56 5.82 -15.07 -5.52
N LEU A 57 5.19 -15.66 -4.51
CA LEU A 57 3.73 -15.69 -4.40
C LEU A 57 3.18 -14.28 -4.14
N ARG A 58 2.29 -13.81 -5.01
CA ARG A 58 1.62 -12.52 -4.90
C ARG A 58 0.11 -12.69 -4.90
N PHE A 59 -0.58 -12.08 -3.94
CA PHE A 59 -2.04 -12.14 -3.82
C PHE A 59 -2.64 -10.75 -3.95
N ASP A 60 -3.76 -10.65 -4.66
CA ASP A 60 -4.51 -9.40 -4.71
C ASP A 60 -5.20 -9.13 -3.37
N LEU A 61 -5.21 -7.85 -3.00
CA LEU A 61 -5.91 -7.36 -1.82
C LEU A 61 -7.36 -7.03 -2.18
N ALA A 62 -8.28 -7.60 -1.40
CA ALA A 62 -9.68 -7.21 -1.37
C ALA A 62 -9.89 -6.11 -0.31
N PRO A 63 -11.02 -5.37 -0.35
CA PRO A 63 -11.31 -4.31 0.64
C PRO A 63 -11.28 -4.76 2.11
N ARG A 64 -11.34 -6.07 2.40
CA ARG A 64 -11.20 -6.65 3.75
C ARG A 64 -10.32 -7.90 3.78
N GLY A 65 -9.10 -7.80 3.26
CA GLY A 65 -8.08 -8.87 3.39
C GLY A 65 -7.64 -9.42 2.05
N TYR A 66 -7.20 -10.67 2.01
CA TYR A 66 -6.80 -11.32 0.76
C TYR A 66 -8.01 -11.77 -0.06
N ARG A 67 -7.86 -11.86 -1.38
CA ARG A 67 -8.83 -12.59 -2.21
C ARG A 67 -8.80 -14.08 -1.87
N GLN A 68 -9.80 -14.55 -1.13
CA GLN A 68 -9.87 -15.94 -0.66
C GLN A 68 -9.83 -16.95 -1.81
N ASP A 69 -10.47 -16.64 -2.95
CA ASP A 69 -10.44 -17.52 -4.14
C ASP A 69 -9.01 -17.85 -4.60
N GLN A 70 -8.09 -16.88 -4.55
CA GLN A 70 -6.69 -17.08 -4.98
C GLN A 70 -5.89 -17.88 -3.96
N VAL A 71 -6.17 -17.67 -2.67
CA VAL A 71 -5.51 -18.38 -1.57
C VAL A 71 -5.95 -19.85 -1.54
N ASP A 72 -7.25 -20.10 -1.71
CA ASP A 72 -7.80 -21.46 -1.74
C ASP A 72 -7.24 -22.27 -2.91
N GLU A 73 -7.12 -21.65 -4.08
CA GLU A 73 -6.53 -22.27 -5.26
C GLU A 73 -5.04 -22.59 -5.05
N ALA A 74 -4.27 -21.65 -4.50
CA ALA A 74 -2.86 -21.87 -4.16
C ALA A 74 -2.68 -23.00 -3.12
N CYS A 75 -3.51 -23.04 -2.08
CA CYS A 75 -3.51 -24.10 -1.08
C CYS A 75 -3.87 -25.46 -1.68
N ARG A 76 -4.89 -25.52 -2.56
CA ARG A 76 -5.30 -26.74 -3.26
C ARG A 76 -4.16 -27.31 -4.11
N LEU A 77 -3.43 -26.44 -4.82
CA LEU A 77 -2.31 -26.82 -5.67
C LEU A 77 -1.11 -27.29 -4.85
N ALA A 78 -0.78 -26.58 -3.76
CA ALA A 78 0.29 -26.98 -2.85
C ALA A 78 0.01 -28.35 -2.20
N ALA A 79 -1.24 -28.61 -1.81
CA ALA A 79 -1.64 -29.89 -1.22
C ALA A 79 -1.51 -31.07 -2.19
N LYS A 80 -1.71 -30.86 -3.51
CA LYS A 80 -1.49 -31.89 -4.54
C LYS A 80 -0.02 -32.26 -4.77
N ARG A 81 0.91 -31.49 -4.22
CA ARG A 81 2.36 -31.70 -4.40
C ARG A 81 2.99 -32.55 -3.28
N ARG A 82 2.23 -32.90 -2.24
CA ARG A 82 2.59 -33.90 -1.22
C ARG A 82 2.16 -35.30 -1.67
#